data_AF-A0A484VAB1-F1
#
_entry.id   AF-A0A484VAB1-F1
#
_cell.length_a   1.000
_cell.length_b   1.000
_cell.length_c   1.000
_cell.angle_alpha   90.00
_cell.angle_beta   90.00
_cell.angle_gamma   90.00
#
_symmetry.space_group_name_H-M   'P 1'
#
loop_
_entity.id
_entity.type
_entity.pdbx_description
1 polymer ?
#
loop_
_entity_poly.entity_id
_entity_poly.type
_entity_poly.pdbx_seq_one_letter_code
_entity_poly.pdbx_strand_id
1 'polypeptide(L)' 'MENIPHDIKAGYYWYTIDGDPPTIMHVHDNGTGTLMGTDFKVAAIDIAGMVQKGETFIWIEPPPVAEKAL' A
#
# COMPACT_ATOMS: atom_id res chain seq x y z
N MET A 1 1.51 -3.54 -19.95
CA MET A 1 1.43 -2.96 -18.61
C MET A 1 0.12 -2.23 -18.53
N GLU A 2 -0.80 -2.70 -17.68
CA GLU A 2 -2.00 -1.92 -17.36
C GLU A 2 -1.56 -0.59 -16.76
N ASN A 3 -2.18 0.52 -17.18
CA ASN A 3 -1.88 1.84 -16.62
C ASN A 3 -2.41 1.89 -15.18
N ILE A 4 -1.54 1.66 -14.20
CA ILE A 4 -1.86 1.87 -12.78
C ILE A 4 -2.03 3.39 -12.58
N PRO A 5 -3.15 3.87 -12.00
CA PRO A 5 -3.49 5.29 -11.91
C PRO A 5 -2.73 6.06 -10.81
N HIS A 6 -1.69 5.46 -10.21
CA HIS A 6 -0.85 6.06 -9.17
C HIS A 6 0.57 5.51 -9.22
N ASP A 7 1.51 6.23 -8.59
CA ASP A 7 2.92 5.86 -8.56
C ASP A 7 3.34 5.11 -7.27
N ILE A 8 2.38 4.72 -6.42
CA ILE A 8 2.66 3.89 -5.23
C ILE A 8 3.18 2.52 -5.68
N LYS A 9 4.40 2.15 -5.23
CA LYS A 9 5.00 0.83 -5.48
C LYS A 9 4.29 -0.26 -4.70
N ALA A 10 4.36 -1.50 -5.20
CA ALA A 10 3.84 -2.65 -4.47
C ALA A 10 4.63 -2.88 -3.18
N GLY A 11 3.94 -3.32 -2.13
CA GLY A 11 4.48 -3.64 -0.81
C GLY A 11 3.62 -3.09 0.34
N TYR A 12 4.21 -3.02 1.53
CA TYR A 12 3.49 -2.67 2.75
C TYR A 12 3.70 -1.21 3.13
N TYR A 13 2.63 -0.58 3.64
CA TYR A 13 2.63 0.82 4.04
C TYR A 13 1.93 0.99 5.38
N TRP A 14 2.48 1.86 6.24
CA TRP A 14 1.66 2.49 7.27
C TRP A 14 0.75 3.50 6.58
N TYR A 15 -0.55 3.30 6.71
CA TYR A 15 -1.59 4.11 6.10
C TYR A 15 -2.43 4.77 7.20
N THR A 16 -2.63 6.08 7.09
CA THR A 16 -3.44 6.88 8.03
C THR A 16 -4.13 8.02 7.28
N ILE A 17 -5.30 8.39 7.79
CA ILE A 17 -6.06 9.58 7.40
C ILE A 17 -6.12 10.53 8.60
N ASP A 18 -6.03 11.83 8.37
CA ASP A 18 -6.05 12.93 9.36
C ASP A 18 -6.51 12.58 10.79
N GLY A 19 -5.58 12.12 11.62
CA GLY A 19 -5.80 11.85 13.05
C GLY A 19 -6.26 10.43 13.41
N ASP A 20 -6.55 9.57 12.44
CA ASP A 20 -6.87 8.16 12.66
C ASP A 20 -5.61 7.35 13.01
N PRO A 21 -5.73 6.32 13.88
CA PRO A 21 -4.63 5.41 14.14
C PRO A 21 -4.09 4.78 12.84
N PRO A 22 -2.76 4.66 12.69
CA PRO A 22 -2.18 4.05 11.50
C PRO A 22 -2.57 2.56 11.41
N THR A 23 -2.91 2.13 10.20
CA THR A 23 -3.16 0.74 9.82
C THR A 23 -2.15 0.30 8.77
N ILE A 24 -2.09 -0.99 8.45
CA ILE A 24 -1.20 -1.48 7.40
C ILE A 24 -2.00 -1.69 6.12
N MET A 25 -1.61 -1.03 5.04
CA MET A 25 -2.07 -1.27 3.68
C MET A 25 -1.04 -2.13 2.95
N HIS A 26 -1.47 -3.23 2.35
CA HIS A 26 -0.69 -3.94 1.35
C HIS A 26 -1.12 -3.52 -0.05
N VAL A 27 -0.22 -2.90 -0.81
CA VAL A 27 -0.43 -2.54 -2.22
C VAL A 27 0.16 -3.66 -3.09
N HIS A 28 -0.66 -4.23 -3.96
CA HIS A 28 -0.31 -5.35 -4.83
C HIS A 28 0.33 -4.86 -6.13
N ASP A 29 0.99 -5.77 -6.86
CA ASP A 29 1.67 -5.46 -8.14
C ASP A 29 0.74 -4.91 -9.23
N ASN A 30 -0.57 -5.19 -9.15
CA ASN A 30 -1.58 -4.65 -10.05
C ASN A 30 -2.12 -3.27 -9.62
N GLY A 31 -1.53 -2.66 -8.58
CA GLY A 31 -1.94 -1.38 -8.02
C GLY A 31 -3.15 -1.44 -7.10
N THR A 32 -3.79 -2.59 -6.88
CA THR A 32 -4.88 -2.69 -5.89
C THR A 32 -4.33 -2.74 -4.46
N GLY A 33 -5.18 -2.49 -3.46
CA GLY A 33 -4.80 -2.50 -2.05
C GLY A 33 -5.62 -3.49 -1.22
N THR A 34 -5.09 -3.85 -0.06
CA THR A 34 -5.82 -4.57 0.99
C THR A 34 -5.44 -4.01 2.35
N LEU A 35 -6.44 -3.67 3.17
CA LEU A 35 -6.22 -3.27 4.55
C LEU A 35 -5.97 -4.52 5.40
N MET A 36 -4.76 -4.65 5.92
CA MET A 36 -4.33 -5.81 6.68
C MET A 36 -5.17 -5.96 7.97
N GLY A 37 -5.57 -7.20 8.26
CA GLY A 37 -6.48 -7.50 9.37
C GLY A 37 -7.96 -7.39 9.01
N THR A 38 -8.29 -7.14 7.73
CA THR A 38 -9.65 -7.08 7.20
C THR A 38 -9.74 -7.80 5.85
N ASP A 39 -10.96 -8.06 5.37
CA ASP A 39 -11.22 -8.51 4.00
C ASP A 39 -11.43 -7.34 3.02
N PHE A 40 -11.16 -6.10 3.46
CA PHE A 40 -11.41 -4.90 2.68
C PHE A 40 -10.35 -4.72 1.58
N LYS A 41 -10.82 -4.70 0.34
CA LYS A 41 -10.01 -4.48 -0.86
C LYS A 41 -10.25 -3.09 -1.41
N VAL A 42 -9.18 -2.48 -1.90
CA VAL A 42 -9.19 -1.13 -2.46
C VAL A 42 -8.82 -1.22 -3.93
N ALA A 43 -9.60 -0.63 -4.83
CA ALA A 43 -9.24 -0.59 -6.23
C ALA A 43 -8.07 0.38 -6.46
N ALA A 44 -7.29 0.16 -7.52
CA ALA A 44 -6.16 1.04 -7.83
C ALA A 44 -6.60 2.50 -8.05
N ILE A 45 -7.77 2.72 -8.67
CA ILE A 45 -8.31 4.07 -8.86
C ILE A 45 -8.67 4.75 -7.53
N ASP A 46 -9.09 3.99 -6.54
CA ASP A 46 -9.42 4.54 -5.21
C ASP A 46 -8.14 4.91 -4.47
N ILE A 47 -7.06 4.12 -4.56
CA ILE A 47 -5.75 4.49 -4.02
C ILE A 47 -5.22 5.77 -4.66
N ALA A 48 -5.40 5.94 -5.98
CA ALA A 48 -5.05 7.19 -6.65
C ALA A 48 -5.84 8.38 -6.06
N GLY A 49 -7.14 8.18 -5.81
CA GLY A 49 -7.97 9.19 -5.15
C GLY A 49 -7.55 9.50 -3.72
N MET A 50 -7.14 8.48 -2.94
CA MET A 50 -6.62 8.63 -1.58
C MET A 50 -5.35 9.49 -1.56
N VAL A 51 -4.39 9.20 -2.45
CA VAL A 51 -3.16 9.99 -2.60
C VAL A 51 -3.48 11.43 -3.00
N GLN A 52 -4.42 11.65 -3.93
CA GLN A 52 -4.83 12.99 -4.36
C GLN A 52 -5.50 13.80 -3.24
N LYS A 53 -6.18 13.13 -2.30
CA LYS A 53 -6.75 13.76 -1.10
C LYS A 53 -5.72 14.10 -0.03
N GLY A 54 -4.47 13.66 -0.19
CA GLY A 54 -3.40 13.88 0.78
C GLY A 54 -3.34 12.85 1.90
N GLU A 55 -4.00 11.70 1.74
CA GLU A 55 -3.89 10.60 2.71
C GLU A 55 -2.44 10.07 2.77
N THR A 56 -2.01 9.64 3.96
CA THR A 56 -0.59 9.36 4.22
C THR A 56 -0.26 7.89 4.03
N PHE A 57 0.74 7.61 3.18
CA PHE A 57 1.31 6.28 2.94
C PHE A 57 2.81 6.31 3.24
N ILE A 58 3.24 5.65 4.32
CA ILE A 58 4.66 5.56 4.72
C ILE A 58 5.15 4.15 4.41
N TRP A 59 6.15 4.05 3.53
CA TRP A 59 6.72 2.77 3.11
C TRP A 59 7.27 1.98 4.30
N ILE A 60 6.90 0.70 4.37
CA ILE A 60 7.51 -0.27 5.27
C ILE A 60 8.54 -1.04 4.45
N GLU A 61 9.82 -0.86 4.80
CA GLU A 61 10.89 -1.59 4.15
C GLU A 61 10.73 -3.09 4.39
N PRO A 62 10.69 -3.92 3.33
CA PRO A 62 10.65 -5.36 3.50
C PRO A 62 11.93 -5.81 4.22
N PRO A 63 11.86 -6.85 5.07
CA PRO A 63 13.04 -7.37 5.72
C PRO A 63 14.07 -7.79 4.68
N PRO A 64 15.38 -7.67 4.97
CA PRO A 64 16.41 -8.21 4.10
C PRO A 64 16.09 -9.66 3.81
N VAL A 65 16.06 -10.03 2.52
CA VAL A 65 15.98 -11.45 2.16
C VAL A 65 17.30 -12.05 2.65
N ALA A 66 17.24 -12.86 3.72
CA ALA A 66 18.39 -13.63 4.13
C ALA A 66 18.80 -14.46 2.92
N GLU A 67 19.96 -14.15 2.33
CA GLU A 67 20.61 -15.05 1.39
C GLU A 67 20.64 -16.40 2.09
N LYS A 68 19.92 -17.38 1.55
CA LYS A 68 19.99 -18.74 2.06
C LYS A 68 21.48 -19.07 2.10
N ALA A 69 22.02 -19.28 3.29
CA ALA A 69 23.32 -19.91 3.45
C ALA A 69 23.24 -21.24 2.69
N LEU A 70 23.85 -21.27 1.51
CA LEU A 70 23.97 -22.46 0.66
C LEU A 70 24.90 -23.47 1.33
#